data_AF-A0A1E7EWG2-F1
#
_entry.id   AF-A0A1E7EWG2-F1
#
_cell.length_a   1.000
_cell.length_b   1.000
_cell.length_c   1.000
_cell.angle_alpha   90.00
_cell.angle_beta   90.00
_cell.angle_gamma   90.00
#
_symmetry.space_group_name_H-M   'P 1'
#
loop_
_entity.id
_entity.type
_entity.pdbx_description
1 polymer ?
#
loop_
_entity_poly.entity_id
_entity_poly.type
_entity_poly.pdbx_seq_one_letter_code
_entity_poly.pdbx_strand_id
1 'polypeptide(L)'
;MSSSSSAAISTQQQFFMVSFLFVSIAAVAFAAAAASSSLELLTLREFGLMLIGAVLSSIQQQQDKNCGGGSGDDEKKEDENNDKNIIRSVKELREIMPAGGNGSNLNDSKKVIGYLDDQMIEFISKSPFLQLATCDSETGTPFVSPKGDQPGFVTVVTIKKDEIDGILKGISLIIPDRPGNRLMLGVQNILNGSKNVSIIFEIPGMCTTLRCGGSNARISTDATLLRNHTARNCTPKVVLLIDIEYAFFHCAKAYMRSFGRYYAPKDSFLANVIDNDITDHYKGVQDAINGEGKEIER
;
A
#
# COMPACT_ATOMS: atom_id res chain seq x y z
N MET A 1 -0.48 -39.94 55.08
CA MET A 1 -1.50 -38.89 55.23
C MET A 1 -1.19 -37.79 54.23
N SER A 2 -1.80 -37.84 53.04
CA SER A 2 -1.67 -36.80 52.01
C SER A 2 -2.94 -35.94 52.03
N SER A 3 -2.83 -34.71 52.50
CA SER A 3 -3.87 -33.70 52.37
C SER A 3 -3.55 -32.82 51.15
N SER A 4 -4.39 -32.95 50.14
CA SER A 4 -4.44 -32.16 48.91
C SER A 4 -4.70 -30.68 49.20
N SER A 5 -3.83 -29.80 48.72
CA SER A 5 -4.10 -28.36 48.64
C SER A 5 -4.87 -28.09 47.35
N SER A 6 -6.15 -27.74 47.47
CA SER A 6 -7.00 -27.30 46.36
C SER A 6 -6.60 -25.86 46.00
N ALA A 7 -6.05 -25.65 44.80
CA ALA A 7 -5.75 -24.33 44.28
C ALA A 7 -7.06 -23.59 44.00
N ALA A 8 -7.40 -22.60 44.83
CA ALA A 8 -8.54 -21.73 44.61
C ALA A 8 -8.28 -20.87 43.35
N ILE A 9 -9.08 -21.10 42.31
CA ILE A 9 -9.05 -20.31 41.08
C ILE A 9 -9.46 -18.88 41.42
N SER A 10 -8.66 -17.89 41.00
CA SER A 10 -8.96 -16.48 41.30
C SER A 10 -10.29 -16.05 40.68
N THR A 11 -10.99 -15.10 41.30
CA THR A 11 -12.27 -14.56 40.79
C THR A 11 -12.15 -14.07 39.34
N GLN A 12 -10.97 -13.57 38.96
CA GLN A 12 -10.65 -13.14 37.59
C GLN A 12 -10.55 -14.34 36.64
N GLN A 13 -9.90 -15.44 37.04
CA GLN A 13 -9.83 -16.67 36.24
C GLN A 13 -11.19 -17.36 36.10
N GLN A 14 -12.04 -17.33 37.13
CA GLN A 14 -13.43 -17.83 37.04
C GLN A 14 -14.24 -17.00 36.03
N PHE A 15 -14.07 -15.68 36.03
CA PHE A 15 -14.76 -14.80 35.09
C PHE A 15 -14.32 -15.04 33.63
N PHE A 16 -13.01 -15.27 33.40
CA PHE A 16 -12.50 -15.62 32.08
C PHE A 16 -13.03 -16.96 31.58
N MET A 17 -13.05 -18.00 32.43
CA MET A 17 -13.58 -19.31 32.03
C MET A 17 -15.07 -19.26 31.71
N VAL A 18 -15.86 -18.52 32.49
CA VAL A 18 -17.30 -18.34 32.22
C VAL A 18 -17.51 -17.56 30.92
N SER A 19 -16.75 -16.49 30.69
CA SER A 19 -16.85 -15.70 29.45
C SER A 19 -16.46 -16.51 28.20
N PHE A 20 -15.43 -17.35 28.30
CA PHE A 20 -14.99 -18.21 27.20
C PHE A 20 -16.02 -19.30 26.86
N LEU A 21 -16.69 -19.83 27.88
CA LEU A 21 -17.77 -20.81 27.72
C LEU A 21 -18.97 -20.18 27.01
N PHE A 22 -19.35 -18.95 27.38
CA PHE A 22 -20.44 -18.21 26.71
C PHE A 22 -20.13 -17.88 25.25
N VAL A 23 -18.89 -17.46 24.95
CA VAL A 23 -18.46 -17.19 23.55
C VAL A 23 -18.47 -18.46 22.72
N SER A 24 -18.04 -19.58 23.29
CA SER A 24 -18.03 -20.88 22.60
C SER A 24 -19.45 -21.39 22.32
N ILE A 25 -20.37 -21.25 23.29
CA ILE A 25 -21.79 -21.61 23.11
C ILE A 25 -22.45 -20.69 22.05
N ALA A 26 -22.16 -19.39 22.08
CA ALA A 26 -22.68 -18.44 21.09
C ALA A 26 -22.14 -18.73 19.67
N ALA A 27 -20.87 -19.11 19.53
CA ALA A 27 -20.27 -19.49 18.25
C ALA A 27 -20.89 -20.77 17.67
N VAL A 28 -21.15 -21.78 18.53
CA VAL A 28 -21.82 -23.02 18.12
C VAL A 28 -23.28 -22.75 17.71
N ALA A 29 -23.99 -21.89 18.45
CA ALA A 29 -25.35 -21.49 18.09
C ALA A 29 -25.40 -20.70 16.77
N PHE A 30 -24.42 -19.83 16.52
CA PHE A 30 -24.29 -19.08 15.26
C PHE A 30 -24.02 -20.00 14.07
N ALA A 31 -23.11 -20.97 14.22
CA ALA A 31 -22.83 -21.96 13.19
C ALA A 31 -24.04 -22.85 12.88
N ALA A 32 -24.84 -23.20 13.89
CA ALA A 32 -26.09 -23.95 13.71
C ALA A 32 -27.18 -23.11 13.00
N ALA A 33 -27.27 -21.81 13.29
CA ALA A 33 -28.25 -20.91 12.66
C ALA A 33 -27.92 -20.59 11.19
N ALA A 34 -26.63 -20.49 10.84
CA ALA A 34 -26.16 -20.19 9.48
C ALA A 34 -26.49 -21.29 8.44
N ALA A 35 -26.86 -22.50 8.90
CA ALA A 35 -27.24 -23.63 8.05
C ALA A 35 -28.77 -23.72 7.78
N SER A 36 -29.57 -22.78 8.28
CA SER A 36 -31.04 -22.83 8.20
C SER A 36 -31.63 -21.59 7.50
N SER A 37 -32.76 -21.76 6.82
CA SER A 37 -33.47 -20.70 6.07
C SER A 37 -34.78 -20.24 6.72
N SER A 38 -35.00 -20.52 8.02
CA SER A 38 -36.22 -20.10 8.73
C SER A 38 -36.07 -18.70 9.35
N LEU A 39 -37.16 -17.92 9.29
CA LEU A 39 -37.20 -16.51 9.71
C LEU A 39 -36.97 -16.34 11.24
N GLU A 40 -37.32 -17.34 12.05
CA GLU A 40 -37.09 -17.34 13.52
C GLU A 40 -35.60 -17.49 13.90
N LEU A 41 -34.77 -18.09 13.04
CA LEU A 41 -33.33 -18.25 13.29
C LEU A 41 -32.52 -17.00 12.91
N LEU A 42 -33.05 -16.12 12.04
CA LEU A 42 -32.46 -14.81 11.78
C LEU A 42 -32.52 -13.87 12.99
N THR A 43 -33.63 -13.89 13.73
CA THR A 43 -33.75 -13.08 14.96
C THR A 43 -32.79 -13.52 16.06
N LEU A 44 -32.51 -14.83 16.16
CA LEU A 44 -31.48 -15.39 17.04
C LEU A 44 -30.06 -14.98 16.62
N ARG A 45 -29.81 -14.85 15.31
CA ARG A 45 -28.52 -14.38 14.77
C ARG A 45 -28.21 -12.94 15.18
N GLU A 46 -29.18 -12.04 15.03
CA GLU A 46 -29.01 -10.63 15.38
C GLU A 46 -28.85 -10.42 16.90
N PHE A 47 -29.60 -11.18 17.71
CA PHE A 47 -29.40 -11.20 19.17
C PHE A 47 -28.02 -11.74 19.57
N GLY A 48 -27.54 -12.78 18.87
CA GLY A 48 -26.20 -13.34 19.08
C GLY A 48 -25.08 -12.34 18.80
N LEU A 49 -25.17 -11.59 17.69
CA LEU A 49 -24.20 -10.54 17.35
C LEU A 49 -24.22 -9.39 18.38
N MET A 50 -25.41 -9.01 18.86
CA MET A 50 -25.55 -7.97 19.88
C MET A 50 -24.92 -8.38 21.22
N LEU A 51 -25.07 -9.64 21.63
CA LEU A 51 -24.44 -10.17 22.84
C LEU A 51 -22.91 -10.25 22.70
N ILE A 52 -22.39 -10.71 21.55
CA ILE A 52 -20.95 -10.73 21.28
C ILE A 52 -20.37 -9.31 21.35
N GLY A 53 -21.05 -8.31 20.76
CA GLY A 53 -20.66 -6.90 20.84
C GLY A 53 -20.61 -6.37 22.27
N ALA A 54 -21.63 -6.66 23.09
CA ALA A 54 -21.68 -6.23 24.49
C ALA A 54 -20.57 -6.88 25.36
N VAL A 55 -20.25 -8.15 25.10
CA VAL A 55 -19.17 -8.86 25.79
C VAL A 55 -17.80 -8.30 25.39
N LEU A 56 -17.56 -8.06 24.09
CA LEU A 56 -16.31 -7.47 23.62
C LEU A 56 -16.11 -6.05 24.17
N SER A 57 -17.17 -5.24 24.19
CA SER A 57 -17.14 -3.90 24.81
C SER A 57 -16.81 -3.97 26.30
N SER A 58 -17.30 -4.98 27.02
CA SER A 58 -17.03 -5.16 28.44
C SER A 58 -15.60 -5.65 28.71
N ILE A 59 -15.05 -6.49 27.83
CA ILE A 59 -13.65 -6.93 27.88
C ILE A 59 -12.71 -5.73 27.64
N GLN A 60 -13.02 -4.88 26.66
CA GLN A 60 -12.23 -3.67 26.38
C GLN A 60 -12.25 -2.71 27.59
N GLN A 61 -13.42 -2.47 28.18
CA GLN A 61 -13.56 -1.63 29.37
C GLN A 61 -12.84 -2.16 30.62
N GLN A 62 -12.63 -3.47 30.70
CA GLN A 62 -11.89 -4.11 31.80
C GLN A 62 -10.37 -4.07 31.56
N GLN A 63 -9.91 -4.17 30.30
CA GLN A 63 -8.50 -3.93 29.97
C GLN A 63 -8.10 -2.49 30.26
N ASP A 64 -8.96 -1.52 29.92
CA ASP A 64 -8.71 -0.10 30.20
C ASP A 64 -8.68 0.21 31.71
N LYS A 65 -9.41 -0.55 32.54
CA LYS A 65 -9.40 -0.42 34.02
C LYS A 65 -8.20 -1.09 34.69
N ASN A 66 -7.68 -2.18 34.13
CA ASN A 66 -6.47 -2.84 34.66
C ASN A 66 -5.17 -2.10 34.32
N CYS A 67 -5.22 -1.07 33.46
CA CYS A 67 -4.09 -0.18 33.18
C CYS A 67 -3.93 0.97 34.19
N GLY A 68 -4.71 0.99 35.29
CA GLY A 68 -4.66 2.04 36.32
C GLY A 68 -4.32 1.55 37.72
N GLY A 69 -3.01 1.48 38.05
CA GLY A 69 -2.49 1.72 39.40
C GLY A 69 -1.86 0.55 40.18
N GLY A 70 -0.56 0.68 40.50
CA GLY A 70 -0.03 0.29 41.82
C GLY A 70 1.21 -0.62 41.93
N SER A 71 2.40 -0.01 41.80
CA SER A 71 3.64 -0.23 42.60
C SER A 71 4.25 -1.64 42.79
N GLY A 72 5.44 -1.82 42.21
CA GLY A 72 6.47 -2.77 42.61
C GLY A 72 7.79 -2.35 41.97
N ASP A 73 8.77 -1.99 42.79
CA ASP A 73 10.04 -1.39 42.40
C ASP A 73 10.88 -2.34 41.53
N ASP A 74 10.92 -2.07 40.22
CA ASP A 74 11.98 -2.52 39.33
C ASP A 74 12.26 -1.39 38.33
N GLU A 75 13.38 -0.69 38.52
CA GLU A 75 13.89 0.36 37.64
C GLU A 75 14.04 -0.16 36.20
N LYS A 76 13.00 0.01 35.39
CA LYS A 76 13.17 0.32 33.97
C LYS A 76 13.02 1.82 33.83
N LYS A 77 14.17 2.49 33.74
CA LYS A 77 14.28 3.86 33.25
C LYS A 77 13.53 3.96 31.92
N GLU A 78 12.29 4.42 31.95
CA GLU A 78 11.66 5.05 30.80
C GLU A 78 12.57 6.23 30.45
N ASP A 79 13.09 6.25 29.23
CA ASP A 79 13.95 7.33 28.76
C ASP A 79 13.22 8.67 28.95
N GLU A 80 13.61 9.41 29.99
CA GLU A 80 13.29 10.82 30.23
C GLU A 80 13.95 11.73 29.18
N ASN A 81 13.78 11.38 27.91
CA ASN A 81 14.05 12.29 26.80
C ASN A 81 12.76 12.42 26.00
N ASN A 82 11.74 12.95 26.68
CA ASN A 82 10.54 13.45 26.02
C ASN A 82 10.95 14.69 25.21
N ASP A 83 11.56 14.47 24.04
CA ASP A 83 12.00 15.54 23.17
C ASP A 83 10.75 16.34 22.79
N LYS A 84 10.66 17.53 23.41
CA LYS A 84 9.53 18.45 23.31
C LYS A 84 9.25 18.90 21.88
N ASN A 85 10.17 18.64 20.96
CA ASN A 85 10.06 19.00 19.56
C ASN A 85 9.48 17.87 18.69
N ILE A 86 9.15 16.71 19.26
CA ILE A 86 8.57 15.58 18.53
C ILE A 86 7.04 15.58 18.62
N ILE A 87 6.39 15.72 17.46
CA ILE A 87 4.94 15.60 17.30
C ILE A 87 4.55 14.11 17.38
N ARG A 88 3.59 13.76 18.24
CA ARG A 88 3.20 12.36 18.50
C ARG A 88 1.79 12.01 18.07
N SER A 89 0.99 13.00 17.69
CA SER A 89 -0.38 12.77 17.25
C SER A 89 -0.74 13.60 16.03
N VAL A 90 -1.69 13.09 15.24
CA VAL A 90 -2.27 13.84 14.11
C VAL A 90 -2.94 15.13 14.62
N LYS A 91 -3.49 15.11 15.84
CA LYS A 91 -4.09 16.28 16.47
C LYS A 91 -3.06 17.39 16.67
N GLU A 92 -1.93 17.10 17.32
CA GLU A 92 -0.82 18.06 17.49
C GLU A 92 -0.33 18.58 16.13
N LEU A 93 -0.18 17.69 15.14
CA LEU A 93 0.21 18.11 13.79
C LEU A 93 -0.80 19.10 13.19
N ARG A 94 -2.10 18.89 13.40
CA ARG A 94 -3.16 19.74 12.84
C ARG A 94 -3.27 21.10 13.51
N GLU A 95 -2.83 21.23 14.76
CA GLU A 95 -2.72 22.54 15.43
C GLU A 95 -1.66 23.42 14.74
N ILE A 96 -0.58 22.83 14.24
CA ILE A 96 0.50 23.54 13.52
C ILE A 96 0.21 23.63 12.01
N MET A 97 -0.36 22.58 11.42
CA MET A 97 -0.66 22.44 10.00
C MET A 97 -2.15 22.16 9.75
N PRO A 98 -3.00 23.20 9.78
CA PRO A 98 -4.42 23.06 9.51
C PRO A 98 -4.68 22.42 8.14
N ALA A 99 -5.83 21.74 8.01
CA ALA A 99 -6.23 21.16 6.72
C ALA A 99 -6.39 22.29 5.67
N GLY A 100 -5.70 22.15 4.55
CA GLY A 100 -5.84 23.07 3.43
C GLY A 100 -7.11 22.81 2.61
N GLY A 101 -7.43 23.70 1.68
CA GLY A 101 -8.63 23.58 0.82
C GLY A 101 -8.68 22.33 -0.09
N ASN A 102 -7.58 21.58 -0.18
CA ASN A 102 -7.46 20.35 -0.98
C ASN A 102 -7.60 19.07 -0.15
N GLY A 103 -8.06 19.15 1.10
CA GLY A 103 -8.20 17.99 1.98
C GLY A 103 -6.94 17.67 2.77
N SER A 104 -7.01 16.57 3.53
CA SER A 104 -6.13 16.23 4.63
C SER A 104 -5.51 14.82 4.49
N ASN A 105 -6.13 13.95 3.68
CA ASN A 105 -5.74 12.57 3.41
C ASN A 105 -6.26 12.10 2.03
N LEU A 106 -6.12 10.81 1.70
CA LEU A 106 -6.56 10.26 0.40
C LEU A 106 -8.09 10.32 0.19
N ASN A 107 -8.88 10.22 1.26
CA ASN A 107 -10.34 10.08 1.19
C ASN A 107 -11.09 11.42 1.13
N ASP A 108 -10.50 12.52 1.60
CA ASP A 108 -11.14 13.85 1.64
C ASP A 108 -10.51 14.84 0.64
N SER A 109 -9.51 14.40 -0.13
CA SER A 109 -8.80 15.27 -1.05
C SER A 109 -9.48 15.37 -2.40
N LYS A 110 -9.89 16.59 -2.77
CA LYS A 110 -10.54 16.88 -4.06
C LYS A 110 -9.67 16.58 -5.28
N LYS A 111 -8.34 16.49 -5.12
CA LYS A 111 -7.42 16.19 -6.22
C LYS A 111 -7.23 14.68 -6.46
N VAL A 112 -7.60 13.86 -5.48
CA VAL A 112 -7.42 12.41 -5.52
C VAL A 112 -8.70 11.81 -6.09
N ILE A 113 -8.58 11.14 -7.22
CA ILE A 113 -9.70 10.48 -7.90
C ILE A 113 -9.50 8.97 -7.89
N GLY A 114 -10.59 8.21 -7.93
CA GLY A 114 -10.56 6.74 -7.88
C GLY A 114 -10.35 6.03 -9.22
N TYR A 115 -9.90 6.77 -10.25
CA TYR A 115 -9.74 6.29 -11.63
C TYR A 115 -8.63 7.07 -12.34
N LEU A 116 -8.28 6.68 -13.56
CA LEU A 116 -7.38 7.44 -14.42
C LEU A 116 -8.20 8.21 -15.46
N ASP A 117 -8.03 9.54 -15.50
CA ASP A 117 -8.58 10.36 -16.59
C ASP A 117 -7.67 10.31 -17.83
N ASP A 118 -8.13 10.92 -18.93
CA ASP A 118 -7.42 10.92 -20.20
C ASP A 118 -6.00 11.51 -20.11
N GLN A 119 -5.82 12.56 -19.30
CA GLN A 119 -4.51 13.20 -19.11
C GLN A 119 -3.55 12.30 -18.33
N MET A 120 -4.06 11.57 -17.35
CA MET A 120 -3.29 10.58 -16.59
C MET A 120 -2.90 9.38 -17.46
N ILE A 121 -3.83 8.90 -18.30
CA ILE A 121 -3.55 7.81 -19.25
C ILE A 121 -2.49 8.24 -20.25
N GLU A 122 -2.60 9.45 -20.80
CA GLU A 122 -1.59 10.02 -21.69
C GLU A 122 -0.23 10.12 -20.97
N PHE A 123 -0.20 10.62 -19.74
CA PHE A 123 1.02 10.72 -18.94
C PHE A 123 1.69 9.36 -18.75
N ILE A 124 0.92 8.30 -18.40
CA ILE A 124 1.45 6.93 -18.27
C ILE A 124 2.03 6.46 -19.62
N SER A 125 1.33 6.70 -20.73
CA SER A 125 1.78 6.30 -22.07
C SER A 125 3.10 6.96 -22.49
N LYS A 126 3.43 8.12 -21.90
CA LYS A 126 4.67 8.87 -22.16
C LYS A 126 5.75 8.64 -21.11
N SER A 127 5.45 7.93 -20.03
CA SER A 127 6.39 7.69 -18.92
C SER A 127 7.34 6.53 -19.23
N PRO A 128 8.66 6.75 -19.37
CA PRO A 128 9.64 5.68 -19.49
C PRO A 128 10.07 5.10 -18.13
N PHE A 129 9.65 5.72 -17.02
CA PHE A 129 10.12 5.37 -15.68
C PHE A 129 8.99 5.45 -14.65
N LEU A 130 9.04 4.54 -13.69
CA LEU A 130 8.21 4.57 -12.49
C LEU A 130 8.96 4.03 -11.28
N GLN A 131 8.50 4.40 -10.09
CA GLN A 131 8.86 3.73 -8.85
C GLN A 131 7.62 3.02 -8.30
N LEU A 132 7.76 1.72 -8.04
CA LEU A 132 6.74 0.87 -7.46
C LEU A 132 7.06 0.61 -5.98
N ALA A 133 6.25 1.17 -5.09
CA ALA A 133 6.30 0.90 -3.67
C ALA A 133 5.40 -0.29 -3.30
N THR A 134 5.96 -1.23 -2.54
CA THR A 134 5.26 -2.34 -1.89
C THR A 134 5.61 -2.35 -0.40
N CYS A 135 4.90 -3.15 0.38
CA CYS A 135 5.16 -3.31 1.82
C CYS A 135 5.31 -4.79 2.14
N ASP A 136 6.24 -5.14 2.99
CA ASP A 136 6.30 -6.48 3.56
C ASP A 136 5.15 -6.67 4.56
N SER A 137 4.37 -7.74 4.41
CA SER A 137 3.15 -7.96 5.20
C SER A 137 3.41 -8.36 6.65
N GLU A 138 4.59 -8.91 6.95
CA GLU A 138 4.95 -9.38 8.29
C GLU A 138 5.57 -8.25 9.12
N THR A 139 6.54 -7.56 8.54
CA THR A 139 7.31 -6.51 9.21
C THR A 139 6.75 -5.10 9.01
N GLY A 140 5.92 -4.90 7.99
CA GLY A 140 5.47 -3.57 7.58
C GLY A 140 6.56 -2.73 6.89
N THR A 141 7.69 -3.35 6.51
CA THR A 141 8.82 -2.64 5.89
C THR A 141 8.48 -2.24 4.45
N PRO A 142 8.57 -0.95 4.09
CA PRO A 142 8.35 -0.51 2.72
C PRO A 142 9.55 -0.81 1.82
N PHE A 143 9.28 -1.19 0.58
CA PHE A 143 10.29 -1.35 -0.46
C PHE A 143 9.89 -0.57 -1.70
N VAL A 144 10.86 0.04 -2.37
CA VAL A 144 10.64 0.80 -3.61
C VAL A 144 11.49 0.19 -4.72
N SER A 145 10.81 -0.28 -5.77
CA SER A 145 11.42 -0.88 -6.95
C SER A 145 11.32 0.10 -8.13
N PRO A 146 12.44 0.66 -8.63
CA PRO A 146 12.42 1.41 -9.88
C PRO A 146 12.17 0.44 -11.04
N LYS A 147 11.26 0.81 -11.95
CA LYS A 147 11.00 0.11 -13.21
C LYS A 147 11.16 1.12 -14.35
N GLY A 148 11.79 0.71 -15.44
CA GLY A 148 11.94 1.56 -16.61
C GLY A 148 12.08 0.78 -17.89
N ASP A 149 11.63 1.40 -18.98
CA ASP A 149 11.76 0.93 -20.35
C ASP A 149 11.39 2.09 -21.31
N GLN A 150 11.18 1.81 -22.60
CA GLN A 150 10.66 2.81 -23.54
C GLN A 150 9.29 3.38 -23.08
N PRO A 151 8.98 4.64 -23.39
CA PRO A 151 7.66 5.22 -23.12
C PRO A 151 6.52 4.31 -23.58
N GLY A 152 5.53 4.10 -22.71
CA GLY A 152 4.37 3.26 -23.01
C GLY A 152 4.55 1.77 -22.67
N PHE A 153 5.63 1.40 -21.95
CA PHE A 153 5.82 0.02 -21.50
C PHE A 153 4.79 -0.46 -20.47
N VAL A 154 4.10 0.47 -19.81
CA VAL A 154 2.94 0.18 -18.96
C VAL A 154 1.68 0.32 -19.79
N THR A 155 0.93 -0.78 -19.89
CA THR A 155 -0.36 -0.78 -20.60
C THR A 155 -1.48 -0.46 -19.61
N VAL A 156 -2.31 0.51 -19.96
CA VAL A 156 -3.57 0.78 -19.26
C VAL A 156 -4.67 -0.05 -19.93
N VAL A 157 -5.36 -0.90 -19.18
CA VAL A 157 -6.50 -1.66 -19.69
C VAL A 157 -7.76 -1.34 -18.87
N THR A 158 -8.85 -1.07 -19.57
CA THR A 158 -10.16 -0.94 -18.92
C THR A 158 -10.77 -2.33 -18.82
N ILE A 159 -10.77 -2.91 -17.62
CA ILE A 159 -11.57 -4.09 -17.32
C ILE A 159 -12.99 -3.57 -17.07
N LYS A 160 -13.96 -3.98 -17.89
CA LYS A 160 -15.37 -3.83 -17.52
C LYS A 160 -15.62 -4.70 -16.29
N LYS A 161 -15.59 -4.11 -15.09
CA LYS A 161 -15.97 -4.82 -13.86
C LYS A 161 -17.47 -4.70 -13.61
N ASP A 162 -18.02 -3.48 -13.70
CA ASP A 162 -19.47 -3.17 -13.64
C ASP A 162 -19.71 -1.73 -14.15
N GLU A 163 -20.88 -1.47 -14.73
CA GLU A 163 -21.38 -0.12 -15.04
C GLU A 163 -22.36 0.29 -13.93
N ILE A 164 -21.89 1.08 -12.97
CA ILE A 164 -22.74 1.68 -11.94
C ILE A 164 -22.70 3.19 -12.18
N ASP A 165 -23.86 3.80 -12.37
CA ASP A 165 -24.04 5.24 -12.58
C ASP A 165 -23.26 5.82 -13.78
N GLY A 166 -23.06 5.03 -14.84
CA GLY A 166 -22.39 5.46 -16.09
C GLY A 166 -20.86 5.65 -15.96
N ILE A 167 -20.26 5.26 -14.84
CA ILE A 167 -18.81 5.30 -14.63
C ILE A 167 -18.22 3.91 -14.86
N LEU A 168 -17.34 3.79 -15.85
CA LEU A 168 -16.57 2.56 -16.10
C LEU A 168 -15.60 2.31 -14.93
N LYS A 169 -15.93 1.35 -14.05
CA LYS A 169 -14.99 0.84 -13.04
C LYS A 169 -14.15 -0.31 -13.59
N GLY A 170 -12.86 -0.31 -13.23
CA GLY A 170 -11.95 -1.44 -13.45
C GLY A 170 -10.73 -1.15 -14.32
N ILE A 171 -10.17 0.05 -14.29
CA ILE A 171 -8.88 0.30 -14.94
C ILE A 171 -7.78 -0.47 -14.18
N SER A 172 -7.06 -1.31 -14.92
CA SER A 172 -5.89 -2.01 -14.43
C SER A 172 -4.65 -1.60 -15.21
N LEU A 173 -3.53 -1.46 -14.52
CA LEU A 173 -2.22 -1.32 -15.13
C LEU A 173 -1.59 -2.70 -15.32
N ILE A 174 -0.94 -2.88 -16.47
CA ILE A 174 -0.08 -4.03 -16.75
C ILE A 174 1.35 -3.54 -16.81
N ILE A 175 2.18 -4.00 -15.88
CA ILE A 175 3.59 -3.61 -15.79
C ILE A 175 4.44 -4.86 -16.01
N PRO A 176 5.18 -4.96 -17.13
CA PRO A 176 6.06 -6.09 -17.37
C PRO A 176 7.27 -6.06 -16.44
N ASP A 177 7.64 -7.22 -15.91
CA ASP A 177 8.87 -7.34 -15.14
C ASP A 177 10.07 -7.52 -16.09
N ARG A 178 10.90 -6.48 -16.16
CA ARG A 178 12.08 -6.44 -17.03
C ARG A 178 13.28 -7.07 -16.33
N PRO A 179 14.19 -7.73 -17.07
CA PRO A 179 15.45 -8.22 -16.52
C PRO A 179 16.23 -7.09 -15.85
N GLY A 180 16.72 -7.34 -14.64
CA GLY A 180 17.54 -6.41 -13.87
C GLY A 180 18.47 -7.18 -12.92
N ASN A 181 18.68 -6.65 -11.72
CA ASN A 181 19.51 -7.28 -10.68
C ASN A 181 18.89 -8.55 -10.04
N ARG A 182 17.72 -8.99 -10.53
CA ARG A 182 16.97 -10.17 -10.06
C ARG A 182 16.56 -10.11 -8.58
N LEU A 183 16.50 -8.90 -8.00
CA LEU A 183 16.01 -8.71 -6.63
C LEU A 183 14.48 -8.75 -6.61
N MET A 184 13.92 -9.80 -6.01
CA MET A 184 12.49 -10.10 -6.09
C MET A 184 11.64 -9.52 -4.95
N LEU A 185 12.20 -8.65 -4.10
CA LEU A 185 11.54 -8.15 -2.88
C LEU A 185 10.14 -7.60 -3.15
N GLY A 186 10.00 -6.74 -4.18
CA GLY A 186 8.71 -6.15 -4.52
C GLY A 186 7.65 -7.17 -4.95
N VAL A 187 8.05 -8.18 -5.73
CA VAL A 187 7.16 -9.25 -6.22
C VAL A 187 6.80 -10.20 -5.07
N GLN A 188 7.75 -10.51 -4.18
CA GLN A 188 7.51 -11.32 -3.00
C GLN A 188 6.51 -10.66 -2.05
N ASN A 189 6.62 -9.36 -1.82
CA ASN A 189 5.66 -8.60 -0.99
C ASN A 189 4.22 -8.72 -1.50
N ILE A 190 4.02 -8.66 -2.82
CA ILE A 190 2.71 -8.83 -3.45
C ILE A 190 2.15 -10.24 -3.20
N LEU A 191 3.00 -11.28 -3.23
CA LEU A 191 2.60 -12.67 -3.00
C LEU A 191 2.39 -12.98 -1.51
N ASN A 192 3.16 -12.35 -0.62
CA ASN A 192 3.15 -12.61 0.82
C ASN A 192 1.98 -11.93 1.56
N GLY A 193 1.07 -11.26 0.84
CA GLY A 193 -0.21 -10.80 1.37
C GLY A 193 -0.42 -9.29 1.29
N SER A 194 0.65 -8.49 1.19
CA SER A 194 0.51 -7.05 0.93
C SER A 194 0.29 -6.82 -0.57
N LYS A 195 -0.96 -6.98 -1.01
CA LYS A 195 -1.41 -6.61 -2.36
C LYS A 195 -1.49 -5.09 -2.57
N ASN A 196 -1.15 -4.32 -1.55
CA ASN A 196 -1.08 -2.86 -1.57
C ASN A 196 0.15 -2.38 -2.33
N VAL A 197 -0.08 -1.52 -3.30
CA VAL A 197 0.98 -0.88 -4.10
C VAL A 197 0.73 0.61 -4.26
N SER A 198 1.81 1.38 -4.30
CA SER A 198 1.81 2.77 -4.71
C SER A 198 2.81 2.98 -5.82
N ILE A 199 2.47 3.80 -6.81
CA ILE A 199 3.26 4.03 -7.99
C ILE A 199 3.44 5.53 -8.16
N ILE A 200 4.64 5.94 -8.51
CA ILE A 200 4.91 7.27 -9.06
C ILE A 200 5.51 7.10 -10.46
N PHE A 201 4.86 7.73 -11.44
CA PHE A 201 5.31 7.82 -12.82
C PHE A 201 6.06 9.13 -13.03
N GLU A 202 7.14 9.06 -13.81
CA GLU A 202 8.00 10.19 -14.12
C GLU A 202 8.28 10.25 -15.63
N ILE A 203 8.27 11.47 -16.17
CA ILE A 203 8.71 11.76 -17.53
C ILE A 203 9.96 12.63 -17.40
N PRO A 204 11.14 12.18 -17.88
CA PRO A 204 12.34 12.99 -17.89
C PRO A 204 12.09 14.36 -18.55
N GLY A 205 12.55 15.43 -17.90
CA GLY A 205 12.31 16.81 -18.36
C GLY A 205 11.01 17.44 -17.86
N MET A 206 10.09 16.66 -17.28
CA MET A 206 8.90 17.18 -16.61
C MET A 206 9.11 17.26 -15.09
N CYS A 207 8.65 18.34 -14.48
CA CYS A 207 8.68 18.48 -13.01
C CYS A 207 7.40 17.93 -12.34
N THR A 208 6.38 17.59 -13.12
CA THR A 208 5.13 17.00 -12.64
C THR A 208 5.25 15.49 -12.67
N THR A 209 4.72 14.82 -11.64
CA THR A 209 4.65 13.35 -11.56
C THR A 209 3.21 12.90 -11.36
N LEU A 210 2.85 11.73 -11.88
CA LEU A 210 1.57 11.09 -11.61
C LEU A 210 1.74 10.04 -10.51
N ARG A 211 0.87 10.08 -9.49
CA ARG A 211 0.81 9.03 -8.47
C ARG A 211 -0.48 8.26 -8.60
N CYS A 212 -0.41 6.94 -8.48
CA CYS A 212 -1.58 6.08 -8.43
C CYS A 212 -1.29 4.79 -7.68
N GLY A 213 -2.31 4.00 -7.39
CA GLY A 213 -2.13 2.70 -6.75
C GLY A 213 -3.44 2.08 -6.33
N GLY A 214 -3.33 1.01 -5.56
CA GLY A 214 -4.48 0.28 -5.05
C GLY A 214 -4.09 -0.93 -4.22
N SER A 215 -5.10 -1.63 -3.73
CA SER A 215 -4.96 -2.75 -2.79
C SER A 215 -4.97 -4.14 -3.45
N ASN A 216 -5.11 -4.20 -4.78
CA ASN A 216 -5.31 -5.47 -5.49
C ASN A 216 -4.27 -5.69 -6.59
N ALA A 217 -2.98 -5.64 -6.22
CA ALA A 217 -1.90 -6.07 -7.09
C ALA A 217 -1.85 -7.60 -7.22
N ARG A 218 -1.58 -8.08 -8.44
CA ARG A 218 -1.46 -9.50 -8.79
C ARG A 218 -0.28 -9.70 -9.73
N ILE A 219 0.21 -10.93 -9.79
CA ILE A 219 1.24 -11.35 -10.74
C ILE A 219 0.61 -12.35 -11.70
N SER A 220 0.85 -12.17 -12.99
CA SER A 220 0.34 -13.05 -14.04
C SER A 220 1.48 -13.59 -14.91
N THR A 221 1.33 -14.85 -15.30
CA THR A 221 2.14 -15.56 -16.29
C THR A 221 1.34 -15.87 -17.55
N ASP A 222 0.20 -15.21 -17.76
CA ASP A 222 -0.63 -15.41 -18.95
C ASP A 222 0.19 -15.20 -20.24
N ALA A 223 0.25 -16.24 -21.07
CA ALA A 223 1.13 -16.25 -22.24
C ALA A 223 0.82 -15.12 -23.25
N THR A 224 -0.44 -14.72 -23.36
CA THR A 224 -0.86 -13.64 -24.26
C THR A 224 -0.37 -12.30 -23.72
N LEU A 225 -0.57 -12.03 -22.43
CA LEU A 225 -0.08 -10.82 -21.78
C LEU A 225 1.46 -10.72 -21.86
N LEU A 226 2.16 -11.82 -21.58
CA LEU A 226 3.63 -11.84 -21.66
C LEU A 226 4.10 -11.53 -23.08
N ARG A 227 3.53 -12.18 -24.09
CA ARG A 227 3.89 -11.97 -25.51
C ARG A 227 3.59 -10.55 -25.98
N ASN A 228 2.47 -9.97 -25.56
CA ASN A 228 2.10 -8.59 -25.91
C ASN A 228 3.05 -7.55 -25.29
N HIS A 229 3.81 -7.92 -24.26
CA HIS A 229 4.80 -7.07 -23.63
C HIS A 229 6.25 -7.50 -23.94
N THR A 230 6.48 -8.32 -24.98
CA THR A 230 7.84 -8.61 -25.46
C THR A 230 8.51 -7.31 -25.93
N ALA A 231 9.71 -7.04 -25.45
CA ALA A 231 10.50 -5.88 -25.86
C ALA A 231 11.95 -6.30 -26.09
N ARG A 232 12.59 -5.76 -27.14
CA ARG A 232 13.99 -6.10 -27.51
C ARG A 232 14.21 -7.61 -27.62
N ASN A 233 13.27 -8.33 -28.25
CA ASN A 233 13.26 -9.80 -28.36
C ASN A 233 13.31 -10.56 -27.02
N CYS A 234 12.97 -9.90 -25.91
CA CYS A 234 12.90 -10.49 -24.58
C CYS A 234 11.46 -10.43 -24.06
N THR A 235 10.85 -11.60 -23.94
CA THR A 235 9.53 -11.76 -23.33
C THR A 235 9.68 -11.72 -21.80
N PRO A 236 8.93 -10.87 -21.08
CA PRO A 236 8.97 -10.86 -19.62
C PRO A 236 8.50 -12.21 -19.07
N LYS A 237 9.03 -12.63 -17.92
CA LYS A 237 8.61 -13.88 -17.27
C LYS A 237 7.27 -13.74 -16.54
N VAL A 238 6.99 -12.53 -16.07
CA VAL A 238 5.77 -12.17 -15.36
C VAL A 238 5.36 -10.74 -15.71
N VAL A 239 4.08 -10.45 -15.57
CA VAL A 239 3.54 -9.08 -15.54
C VAL A 239 2.85 -8.84 -14.21
N LEU A 240 2.91 -7.60 -13.73
CA LEU A 240 2.11 -7.13 -12.62
C LEU A 240 0.79 -6.58 -13.14
N LEU A 241 -0.31 -6.94 -12.51
CA LEU A 241 -1.65 -6.41 -12.75
C LEU A 241 -2.06 -5.60 -11.52
N ILE A 242 -2.37 -4.31 -11.70
CA ILE A 242 -2.68 -3.42 -10.58
C ILE A 242 -4.01 -2.74 -10.85
N ASP A 243 -5.01 -3.02 -10.02
CA ASP A 243 -6.29 -2.32 -10.07
C ASP A 243 -6.12 -0.94 -9.42
N ILE A 244 -6.52 0.11 -10.13
CA ILE A 244 -6.38 1.49 -9.65
C ILE A 244 -7.55 1.85 -8.73
N GLU A 245 -7.22 2.32 -7.53
CA GLU A 245 -8.16 2.79 -6.51
C GLU A 245 -7.97 4.27 -6.18
N TYR A 246 -6.79 4.81 -6.47
CA TYR A 246 -6.53 6.25 -6.37
C TYR A 246 -5.52 6.68 -7.44
N ALA A 247 -5.67 7.90 -7.92
CA ALA A 247 -4.72 8.59 -8.79
C ALA A 247 -4.78 10.11 -8.60
N PHE A 248 -3.64 10.78 -8.77
CA PHE A 248 -3.52 12.24 -8.74
C PHE A 248 -2.17 12.72 -9.26
N PHE A 249 -2.14 13.91 -9.84
CA PHE A 249 -0.89 14.62 -10.13
C PHE A 249 -0.27 15.22 -8.87
N HIS A 250 1.04 15.09 -8.74
CA HIS A 250 1.82 15.73 -7.69
C HIS A 250 2.43 17.04 -8.19
N CYS A 251 2.43 18.06 -7.32
CA CYS A 251 2.93 19.39 -7.66
C CYS A 251 4.45 19.40 -7.92
N ALA A 252 4.86 20.14 -8.95
CA ALA A 252 6.26 20.32 -9.36
C ALA A 252 7.17 21.02 -8.34
N LYS A 253 6.63 21.59 -7.25
CA LYS A 253 7.42 22.38 -6.28
C LYS A 253 8.60 21.63 -5.68
N ALA A 254 8.47 20.31 -5.45
CA ALA A 254 9.59 19.51 -4.95
C ALA A 254 10.75 19.48 -5.96
N TYR A 255 10.46 19.16 -7.23
CA TYR A 255 11.47 19.13 -8.31
C TYR A 255 12.07 20.51 -8.58
N MET A 256 11.25 21.56 -8.57
CA MET A 256 11.72 22.94 -8.78
C MET A 256 12.71 23.39 -7.69
N ARG A 257 12.43 23.07 -6.42
CA ARG A 257 13.34 23.39 -5.30
C ARG A 257 14.66 22.63 -5.39
N SER A 258 14.63 21.42 -5.92
CA SER A 258 15.82 20.58 -6.12
C SER A 258 16.64 20.95 -7.36
N PHE A 259 16.38 22.11 -7.99
CA PHE A 259 17.08 22.58 -9.21
C PHE A 259 17.14 21.54 -10.35
N GLY A 260 16.10 20.70 -10.47
CA GLY A 260 15.75 19.95 -11.69
C GLY A 260 16.81 19.02 -12.30
N ARG A 261 17.91 18.70 -11.61
CA ARG A 261 18.93 17.79 -12.16
C ARG A 261 19.39 16.78 -11.12
N TYR A 262 19.50 15.53 -11.58
CA TYR A 262 20.33 14.50 -10.97
C TYR A 262 21.77 15.04 -10.89
N TYR A 263 22.08 15.74 -9.81
CA TYR A 263 23.40 16.29 -9.55
C TYR A 263 24.30 15.14 -9.09
N ALA A 264 25.21 14.71 -9.96
CA ALA A 264 26.34 13.90 -9.55
C ALA A 264 27.43 14.85 -9.00
N PRO A 265 27.75 14.80 -7.69
CA PRO A 265 28.79 15.67 -7.14
C PRO A 265 30.14 15.28 -7.77
N LYS A 266 30.74 16.22 -8.50
CA LYS A 266 32.00 16.01 -9.23
C LYS A 266 33.15 15.59 -8.32
N ASP A 267 33.14 16.07 -7.07
CA ASP A 267 34.17 15.79 -6.07
C ASP A 267 33.79 14.60 -5.15
N SER A 268 33.07 13.62 -5.69
CA SER A 268 32.66 12.43 -4.94
C SER A 268 32.87 11.16 -5.73
N PHE A 269 32.93 10.02 -5.03
CA PHE A 269 32.97 8.71 -5.68
C PHE A 269 31.81 8.50 -6.67
N LEU A 270 30.68 9.21 -6.48
CA LEU A 270 29.52 9.17 -7.36
C LEU A 270 29.83 9.70 -8.76
N ALA A 271 30.86 10.54 -8.93
CA ALA A 271 31.35 10.96 -10.25
C ALA A 271 31.79 9.76 -11.11
N ASN A 272 32.22 8.67 -10.46
CA ASN A 272 32.65 7.42 -11.11
C ASN A 272 31.54 6.34 -11.13
N VAL A 273 30.38 6.62 -10.53
CA VAL A 273 29.19 5.74 -10.54
C VAL A 273 28.27 6.06 -11.73
N ILE A 274 28.53 7.17 -12.44
CA ILE A 274 27.83 7.48 -13.68
C ILE A 274 28.22 6.43 -14.71
N ASP A 275 27.31 5.49 -14.94
CA ASP A 275 27.44 4.52 -16.01
C ASP A 275 27.48 5.30 -17.34
N ASN A 276 28.51 5.11 -18.15
CA ASN A 276 28.62 5.81 -19.44
C ASN A 276 27.40 5.48 -20.34
N ASP A 277 26.83 4.28 -20.18
CA ASP A 277 25.59 3.85 -20.84
C ASP A 277 24.38 4.72 -20.47
N ILE A 278 24.31 5.24 -19.24
CA ILE A 278 23.24 6.12 -18.77
C ILE A 278 23.35 7.50 -19.43
N THR A 279 24.56 8.00 -19.62
CA THR A 279 24.80 9.32 -20.22
C THR A 279 24.38 9.36 -21.69
N ASP A 280 24.72 8.32 -22.46
CA ASP A 280 24.30 8.17 -23.86
C ASP A 280 22.79 7.91 -23.97
N HIS A 281 22.20 7.16 -23.03
CA HIS A 281 20.75 6.96 -22.97
C HIS A 281 20.00 8.27 -22.69
N TYR A 282 20.45 9.09 -21.73
CA TYR A 282 19.85 10.40 -21.45
C TYR A 282 20.02 11.38 -22.59
N LYS A 283 21.14 11.32 -23.33
CA LYS A 283 21.30 12.09 -24.56
C LYS A 283 20.28 11.66 -25.60
N GLY A 284 20.09 10.35 -25.81
CA GLY A 284 19.04 9.82 -26.68
C GLY A 284 17.61 10.20 -26.26
N VAL A 285 17.33 10.26 -24.95
CA VAL A 285 16.04 10.74 -24.41
C VAL A 285 15.87 12.24 -24.65
N GLN A 286 16.91 13.06 -24.46
CA GLN A 286 16.87 14.50 -24.74
C GLN A 286 16.70 14.77 -26.24
N ASP A 287 17.41 14.04 -27.10
CA ASP A 287 17.28 14.14 -28.55
C ASP A 287 15.86 13.71 -28.99
N ALA A 288 15.28 12.68 -28.37
CA ALA A 288 13.88 12.28 -28.61
C ALA A 288 12.86 13.33 -28.15
N ILE A 289 13.08 13.97 -26.99
CA ILE A 289 12.25 15.07 -26.50
C ILE A 289 12.32 16.29 -27.44
N ASN A 290 13.49 16.54 -28.03
CA ASN A 290 13.71 17.66 -28.96
C ASN A 290 13.26 17.35 -30.39
N GLY A 291 12.81 16.12 -30.69
CA GLY A 291 12.46 15.68 -32.04
C GLY A 291 13.66 15.48 -32.96
N GLU A 292 14.87 15.39 -32.42
CA GLU A 292 16.15 15.25 -33.12
C GLU A 292 16.70 13.82 -33.12
N GLY A 293 15.97 12.86 -32.55
CA GLY A 293 16.38 11.47 -32.47
C GLY A 293 16.54 10.82 -33.86
N LYS A 294 17.75 10.33 -34.16
CA LYS A 294 17.94 9.38 -35.26
C LYS A 294 17.12 8.12 -34.98
N GLU A 295 16.45 7.58 -36.00
CA GLU A 295 15.97 6.19 -35.97
C GLU A 295 17.08 5.31 -35.41
N ILE A 296 16.86 4.74 -34.24
CA ILE A 296 17.75 3.71 -33.73
C ILE A 296 17.47 2.49 -34.61
N GLU A 297 18.25 2.33 -35.69
CA GLU A 297 18.28 1.09 -36.45
C GLU A 297 18.61 -0.05 -35.47
N ARG A 298 17.60 -0.85 -35.10
CA ARG A 298 17.73 -2.20 -34.54
C ARG A 298 16.56 -3.06 -34.93
#